data_AF-A0A7K1D1Z6-F1
#
_entry.id   AF-A0A7K1D1Z6-F1
#
_cell.length_a   1.000
_cell.length_b   1.000
_cell.length_c   1.000
_cell.angle_alpha   90.00
_cell.angle_beta   90.00
_cell.angle_gamma   90.00
#
_symmetry.space_group_name_H-M   'P 1'
#
loop_
_entity.id
_entity.type
_entity.pdbx_description
1 polymer ?
#
loop_
_entity_poly.entity_id
_entity_poly.type
_entity_poly.pdbx_seq_one_letter_code
_entity_poly.pdbx_strand_id
1 'polypeptide(L)' 'AGHHCAKPLMKLLGIGATARASVYVYNDTTDIDALADALDATGAFFTL' A
#
# COMPACT_ATOMS: atom_id res chain seq x y z
N ALA A 1 4.27 -3.11 5.69
CA ALA A 1 5.14 -2.28 4.82
C ALA A 1 6.55 -2.85 4.85
N GLY A 2 7.31 -2.72 3.76
CA GLY A 2 8.69 -3.20 3.73
C GLY A 2 9.35 -2.97 2.38
N HIS A 3 10.49 -3.61 2.18
CA HIS A 3 11.23 -3.56 0.91
C HIS A 3 10.77 -4.63 -0.09
N HIS A 4 9.86 -5.54 0.28
CA HIS A 4 9.29 -6.59 -0.60
C HIS A 4 10.34 -7.44 -1.33
N CYS A 5 11.40 -7.85 -0.62
CA CYS A 5 12.59 -8.51 -1.20
C CYS A 5 13.33 -7.72 -2.30
N ALA A 6 13.01 -6.42 -2.48
CA ALA A 6 13.56 -5.53 -3.49
C ALA A 6 14.37 -4.36 -2.86
N LYS A 7 15.19 -4.64 -1.85
CA LYS A 7 16.00 -3.63 -1.14
C LYS A 7 16.88 -2.76 -2.07
N PRO A 8 17.49 -3.27 -3.16
CA PRO A 8 18.22 -2.42 -4.10
C PRO A 8 17.34 -1.37 -4.79
N LEU A 9 16.11 -1.72 -5.18
CA LEU A 9 15.16 -0.78 -5.79
C LEU A 9 14.76 0.31 -4.79
N MET A 10 14.49 -0.06 -3.53
CA MET A 10 14.18 0.91 -2.48
C MET A 10 15.32 1.92 -2.29
N LYS A 11 16.59 1.46 -2.33
CA LYS A 11 17.78 2.33 -2.29
C LYS A 11 17.84 3.30 -3.47
N LEU A 12 17.53 2.83 -4.69
CA LEU A 12 17.49 3.68 -5.89
C LEU A 12 16.41 4.77 -5.78
N LEU A 13 15.25 4.43 -5.23
CA LEU A 13 14.12 5.35 -5.03
C LEU A 13 14.30 6.28 -3.82
N GLY A 14 15.31 6.07 -2.98
CA GLY A 14 15.56 6.90 -1.78
C GLY A 14 14.54 6.70 -0.66
N ILE A 15 13.77 5.61 -0.66
CA ILE A 15 12.72 5.32 0.33
C ILE A 15 13.04 4.07 1.14
N GLY A 16 12.63 4.04 2.41
CA GLY A 16 12.93 2.91 3.31
C GLY A 16 12.00 1.70 3.15
N ALA A 17 10.74 1.95 2.80
CA ALA A 17 9.71 0.93 2.66
C ALA A 17 8.52 1.48 1.86
N THR A 18 7.71 0.57 1.31
CA THR A 18 6.38 0.90 0.78
C THR A 18 5.31 -0.02 1.36
N ALA A 19 4.08 0.46 1.38
CA ALA A 19 2.92 -0.43 1.33
C ALA A 19 2.74 -0.94 -0.10
N ARG A 20 2.15 -2.13 -0.27
CA ARG A 20 1.84 -2.71 -1.57
C ARG A 20 0.54 -3.50 -1.46
N ALA A 21 -0.48 -3.07 -2.19
CA ALA A 21 -1.63 -3.90 -2.47
C ALA A 21 -1.30 -4.84 -3.65
N SER A 22 -1.66 -6.11 -3.53
CA SER A 22 -1.46 -7.11 -4.59
C SER A 22 -2.77 -7.86 -4.77
N VAL A 23 -3.27 -7.88 -5.99
CA VAL A 23 -4.56 -8.49 -6.36
C VAL A 23 -4.36 -9.73 -7.23
N TYR A 24 -5.40 -10.54 -7.37
CA TYR A 24 -5.41 -11.74 -8.20
C TYR A 24 -6.80 -11.97 -8.83
N VAL A 25 -6.98 -13.10 -9.52
CA VAL A 25 -8.20 -13.43 -10.28
C VAL A 25 -9.49 -13.49 -9.45
N TYR A 26 -9.37 -13.58 -8.13
CA TYR A 26 -10.52 -13.64 -7.21
C TYR A 26 -10.88 -12.29 -6.61
N ASN A 27 -10.14 -11.22 -6.96
CA ASN A 27 -10.46 -9.88 -6.51
C ASN A 27 -11.39 -9.18 -7.50
N ASP A 28 -12.19 -8.26 -6.99
CA ASP A 28 -13.04 -7.40 -7.80
C ASP A 28 -12.94 -5.92 -7.37
N THR A 29 -13.79 -5.07 -7.93
CA THR A 29 -13.78 -3.64 -7.65
C THR A 29 -14.16 -3.33 -6.20
N THR A 30 -14.97 -4.17 -5.56
CA THR A 30 -15.41 -3.95 -4.18
C THR A 30 -14.27 -4.10 -3.19
N ASP A 31 -13.29 -4.97 -3.47
CA ASP A 31 -12.05 -5.06 -2.70
C ASP A 31 -11.21 -3.77 -2.78
N ILE A 32 -11.18 -3.15 -3.96
CA ILE A 32 -10.43 -1.90 -4.20
C ILE A 32 -11.12 -0.73 -3.51
N ASP A 33 -12.45 -0.66 -3.59
CA ASP A 33 -13.25 0.35 -2.91
C ASP A 33 -13.03 0.28 -1.40
N ALA A 34 -13.08 -0.93 -0.82
CA ALA A 34 -12.80 -1.14 0.61
C ALA A 34 -11.37 -0.74 1.02
N LEU A 35 -10.37 -1.00 0.15
CA LEU A 35 -9.00 -0.55 0.38
C LEU A 35 -8.90 0.98 0.35
N ALA A 36 -9.56 1.64 -0.60
CA ALA A 36 -9.54 3.10 -0.72
C ALA A 36 -10.17 3.77 0.51
N ASP A 37 -11.36 3.33 0.90
CA ASP A 37 -12.06 3.84 2.09
C ASP A 37 -11.21 3.68 3.36
N ALA A 38 -10.55 2.53 3.50
CA ALA A 38 -9.66 2.27 4.63
C ALA A 38 -8.42 3.18 4.64
N LEU A 39 -7.84 3.47 3.47
CA LEU A 39 -6.69 4.38 3.36
C LEU A 39 -7.07 5.82 3.69
N ASP A 40 -8.25 6.29 3.26
CA ASP A 40 -8.76 7.63 3.58
C ASP A 40 -9.01 7.77 5.08
N ALA A 41 -9.68 6.80 5.70
CA ALA A 41 -9.90 6.78 7.14
C ALA A 41 -8.58 6.74 7.94
N THR A 42 -7.62 5.95 7.47
CA THR A 42 -6.27 5.87 8.08
C THR A 42 -5.53 7.18 7.94
N GLY A 43 -5.60 7.82 6.78
CA GLY A 43 -5.02 9.13 6.53
C GLY A 43 -5.57 10.18 7.50
N ALA A 44 -6.90 10.22 7.67
CA ALA A 44 -7.56 11.10 8.64
C ALA A 44 -7.16 10.81 10.10
N PHE A 45 -6.94 9.55 10.45
CA PHE A 45 -6.52 9.16 11.80
C PHE A 45 -5.13 9.72 12.18
N PHE A 46 -4.18 9.75 11.24
CA PHE A 46 -2.81 10.20 11.50
C PHE A 46 -2.58 11.70 11.29
N THR A 47 -3.60 12.45 10.87
CA THR A 47 -3.54 13.91 10.73
C THR A 47 -4.23 14.69 11.86
N LEU A 48 -4.78 13.98 12.87
CA LEU A 48 -5.16 14.51 14.19
C LEU A 48 -3.92 14.85 15.03
#